data_AF-A0AAU2N2R6-F1
#
_entry.id   AF-A0AAU2N2R6-F1
#
_cell.length_a   1.000
_cell.length_b   1.000
_cell.length_c   1.000
_cell.angle_alpha   90.00
_cell.angle_beta   90.00
_cell.angle_gamma   90.00
#
_symmetry.space_group_name_H-M   'P 1'
#
loop_
_entity.id
_entity.type
_entity.pdbx_description
1 polymer ?
#
loop_
_entity_poly.entity_id
_entity_poly.type
_entity_poly.pdbx_seq_one_letter_code
_entity_poly.pdbx_strand_id
1 'polypeptide(L)'
;MRTTRRTTLRSAAVLAGTASVLALPVGSAFAASPVVTEPAPGVRAYVTTVKLADGSVAKVHKVGANHFEADIYAGSTKLDTLVSKGAAASYGQNNGLHVVLRPNGTVTTWMDGAQRESRKESAVWLTLPDGRIAVLVDGPHGKRVELSTPKGRALATIDLRRPSVHHDGWTYGLVQDGKRVKFVVIDGKGGGKSRVYDFNGRLIEEYTPRLVASRGGPAAADAAHPGFTALRGQG
;
A
#
# COMPACT_ATOMS: atom_id res chain seq x y z
N MET A 1 19.36 -8.24 -28.78
CA MET A 1 19.81 -9.63 -28.52
C MET A 1 21.04 -9.63 -27.63
N ARG A 2 20.87 -9.95 -26.33
CA ARG A 2 21.96 -10.46 -25.48
C ARG A 2 21.35 -11.45 -24.49
N THR A 3 21.50 -12.72 -24.82
CA THR A 3 21.18 -13.87 -23.97
C THR A 3 22.32 -14.08 -23.00
N THR A 4 22.06 -14.27 -21.70
CA THR A 4 22.99 -14.97 -20.80
C THR A 4 22.21 -15.66 -19.69
N ARG A 5 22.12 -17.00 -19.80
CA ARG A 5 21.80 -17.92 -18.72
C ARG A 5 23.02 -18.03 -17.79
N ARG A 6 22.82 -18.16 -16.47
CA ARG A 6 23.71 -18.90 -15.54
C ARG A 6 22.98 -19.08 -14.20
N THR A 7 22.56 -20.29 -13.83
CA THR A 7 23.30 -21.44 -13.24
C THR A 7 23.17 -21.44 -11.72
N THR A 8 22.35 -22.38 -11.23
CA THR A 8 22.24 -22.84 -9.85
C THR A 8 23.52 -23.55 -9.40
N LEU A 9 24.03 -23.22 -8.21
CA LEU A 9 24.96 -24.08 -7.47
C LEU A 9 24.42 -24.26 -6.05
N ARG A 10 24.17 -25.53 -5.71
CA ARG A 10 23.89 -26.04 -4.37
C ARG A 10 25.22 -26.20 -3.64
N SER A 11 25.30 -25.75 -2.39
CA SER A 11 26.39 -26.10 -1.49
C SER A 11 25.81 -26.68 -0.21
N ALA A 12 25.92 -28.00 -0.09
CA ALA A 12 25.70 -28.75 1.15
C ALA A 12 27.03 -28.78 1.91
N ALA A 13 27.02 -28.37 3.18
CA ALA A 13 28.15 -28.53 4.08
C ALA A 13 27.86 -29.70 5.02
N VAL A 14 28.69 -30.73 4.91
CA VAL A 14 28.79 -31.88 5.82
C VAL A 14 29.64 -31.45 7.01
N LEU A 15 29.15 -31.67 8.23
CA LEU A 15 29.96 -31.65 9.44
C LEU A 15 29.95 -33.03 10.09
N ALA A 16 31.14 -33.63 10.13
CA ALA A 16 31.47 -34.82 10.89
C ALA A 16 31.74 -34.44 12.35
N GLY A 17 31.38 -35.32 13.29
CA GLY A 17 31.68 -35.12 14.71
C GLY A 17 31.25 -36.26 15.63
N THR A 18 32.04 -37.34 15.62
CA THR A 18 32.39 -38.27 16.72
C THR A 18 31.32 -38.87 17.65
N ALA A 19 31.31 -40.21 17.65
CA ALA A 19 30.56 -41.09 18.55
C ALA A 19 31.13 -41.14 19.98
N SER A 20 30.26 -41.30 20.96
CA SER A 20 30.58 -41.80 22.29
C SER A 20 29.52 -42.85 22.66
N VAL A 21 29.94 -44.11 22.75
CA VAL A 21 29.10 -45.25 23.13
C VAL A 21 29.33 -45.52 24.61
N LEU A 22 28.26 -45.55 25.41
CA LEU A 22 28.26 -46.17 26.74
C LEU A 22 26.87 -46.76 27.06
N ALA A 23 26.84 -48.10 27.04
CA ALA A 23 26.05 -49.05 27.84
C ALA A 23 24.56 -48.77 28.16
N LEU A 24 23.70 -49.63 27.59
CA LEU A 24 22.31 -49.84 28.00
C LEU A 24 22.20 -50.54 29.37
N PRO A 25 21.12 -50.29 30.11
CA PRO A 25 20.34 -51.37 30.69
C PRO A 25 18.92 -51.41 30.09
N VAL A 26 18.51 -52.61 29.69
CA VAL A 26 17.16 -52.93 29.23
C VAL A 26 16.25 -53.03 30.45
N GLY A 27 15.23 -52.16 30.51
CA GLY A 27 14.14 -52.23 31.46
C GLY A 27 12.86 -51.71 30.81
N SER A 28 12.04 -52.63 30.29
CA SER A 28 10.69 -52.35 29.78
C SER A 28 9.77 -51.96 30.93
N ALA A 29 9.21 -50.75 30.94
CA ALA A 29 8.06 -50.40 31.77
C ALA A 29 7.36 -49.13 31.26
N PHE A 30 6.17 -49.34 30.68
CA PHE A 30 5.02 -48.43 30.58
C PHE A 30 5.15 -47.08 29.84
N ALA A 31 4.30 -46.97 28.83
CA ALA A 31 3.79 -45.77 28.19
C ALA A 31 3.83 -44.50 29.06
N ALA A 32 4.71 -43.57 28.69
CA ALA A 32 4.53 -42.15 28.99
C ALA A 32 4.59 -41.41 27.66
N SER A 33 3.41 -41.03 27.16
CA SER A 33 3.27 -39.99 26.15
C SER A 33 4.15 -38.80 26.54
N PRO A 34 4.75 -38.04 25.59
CA PRO A 34 5.30 -36.74 25.96
C PRO A 34 4.13 -35.90 26.47
N VAL A 35 3.98 -35.83 27.79
CA VAL A 35 3.22 -34.77 28.44
C VAL A 35 3.96 -33.53 28.01
N VAL A 36 3.40 -32.86 27.01
CA VAL A 36 3.57 -31.43 26.79
C VAL A 36 3.46 -30.83 28.19
N THR A 37 4.58 -30.41 28.75
CA THR A 37 4.61 -29.84 30.09
C THR A 37 3.82 -28.55 29.99
N GLU A 38 2.54 -28.64 30.33
CA GLU A 38 1.70 -27.50 30.57
C GLU A 38 2.36 -26.74 31.72
N PRO A 39 2.73 -25.46 31.54
CA PRO A 39 3.36 -24.70 32.60
C PRO A 39 2.44 -24.71 33.82
N ALA A 40 3.02 -25.01 34.98
CA ALA A 40 2.30 -25.04 36.25
C ALA A 40 1.49 -23.74 36.43
N PRO A 41 0.25 -23.82 36.95
CA PRO A 41 -0.59 -22.65 37.16
C PRO A 41 0.14 -21.66 38.07
N GLY A 42 0.55 -20.52 37.49
CA GLY A 42 1.33 -19.48 38.17
C GLY A 42 2.73 -19.22 37.60
N VAL A 43 3.26 -20.08 36.72
CA VAL A 43 4.59 -19.88 36.11
C VAL A 43 4.43 -19.24 34.73
N ARG A 44 4.80 -17.97 34.63
CA ARG A 44 4.86 -17.22 33.36
C ARG A 44 6.03 -17.75 32.52
N ALA A 45 5.74 -18.56 31.49
CA ALA A 45 6.76 -19.02 30.56
C ALA A 45 7.08 -17.90 29.57
N TYR A 46 8.28 -17.33 29.63
CA TYR A 46 8.70 -16.30 28.69
C TYR A 46 8.74 -16.87 27.27
N VAL A 47 8.04 -16.21 26.35
CA VAL A 47 7.92 -16.63 24.95
C VAL A 47 8.90 -15.85 24.10
N THR A 48 8.80 -14.52 24.15
CA THR A 48 9.57 -13.64 23.27
C THR A 48 9.56 -12.20 23.78
N THR A 49 10.52 -11.42 23.29
CA THR A 49 10.56 -9.97 23.46
C THR A 49 10.38 -9.32 22.10
N VAL A 50 9.43 -8.40 22.01
CA VAL A 50 9.08 -7.69 20.78
C VAL A 50 9.40 -6.21 20.97
N LYS A 51 10.13 -5.63 20.02
CA LYS A 51 10.31 -4.17 19.96
C LYS A 51 9.06 -3.53 19.34
N LEU A 52 8.48 -2.58 20.06
CA LEU A 52 7.27 -1.87 19.66
C LEU A 52 7.59 -0.69 18.73
N ALA A 53 6.56 -0.16 18.05
CA ALA A 53 6.73 0.87 17.02
C ALA A 53 7.23 2.22 17.58
N ASP A 54 7.00 2.50 18.86
CA ASP A 54 7.52 3.67 19.58
C ASP A 54 8.96 3.46 20.11
N GLY A 55 9.53 2.27 19.93
CA GLY A 55 10.84 1.88 20.47
C GLY A 55 10.79 1.22 21.85
N SER A 56 9.62 1.18 22.50
CA SER A 56 9.38 0.43 23.73
C SER A 56 9.49 -1.07 23.49
N VAL A 57 9.45 -1.86 24.57
CA VAL A 57 9.68 -3.30 24.52
C VAL A 57 8.53 -4.05 25.19
N ALA A 58 7.91 -4.98 24.47
CA ALA A 58 6.92 -5.89 25.03
C ALA A 58 7.54 -7.27 25.30
N LYS A 59 7.51 -7.71 26.56
CA LYS A 59 7.88 -9.07 26.95
C LYS A 59 6.63 -9.93 27.02
N VAL A 60 6.53 -10.91 26.11
CA VAL A 60 5.39 -11.80 26.01
C VAL A 60 5.65 -13.07 26.81
N HIS A 61 4.70 -13.42 27.65
CA HIS A 61 4.70 -14.61 28.48
C HIS A 61 3.46 -15.46 28.19
N LYS A 62 3.63 -16.77 28.19
CA LYS A 62 2.54 -17.73 28.17
C LYS A 62 2.25 -18.14 29.61
N VAL A 63 1.03 -17.90 30.04
CA VAL A 63 0.57 -18.16 31.42
C VAL A 63 -0.32 -19.41 31.47
N GLY A 64 -0.87 -19.84 30.33
CA GLY A 64 -1.64 -21.08 30.19
C GLY A 64 -1.86 -21.42 28.73
N ALA A 65 -2.55 -22.53 28.43
CA ALA A 65 -2.76 -23.02 27.07
C ALA A 65 -3.32 -21.95 26.11
N ASN A 66 -4.26 -21.13 26.59
CA ASN A 66 -4.90 -20.03 25.87
C ASN A 66 -4.80 -18.70 26.64
N HIS A 67 -3.68 -18.47 27.32
CA HIS A 67 -3.49 -17.25 28.11
C HIS A 67 -2.09 -16.69 27.87
N PHE A 68 -2.04 -15.53 27.22
CA PHE A 68 -0.81 -14.79 26.98
C PHE A 68 -0.88 -13.43 27.66
N GLU A 69 0.23 -13.03 28.26
CA GLU A 69 0.39 -11.70 28.84
C GLU A 69 1.59 -11.01 28.18
N ALA A 70 1.44 -9.75 27.81
CA ALA A 70 2.53 -8.93 27.29
C ALA A 70 2.76 -7.75 28.23
N ASP A 71 3.89 -7.77 28.94
CA ASP A 71 4.33 -6.66 29.77
C ASP A 71 5.09 -5.65 28.90
N ILE A 72 4.58 -4.43 28.81
CA ILE A 72 5.18 -3.34 28.02
C ILE A 72 6.12 -2.52 28.91
N TYR A 73 7.32 -2.23 28.41
CA TYR A 73 8.36 -1.47 29.08
C TYR A 73 8.87 -0.33 28.21
N ALA A 74 9.03 0.86 28.80
CA ALA A 74 9.87 1.92 28.28
C ALA A 74 11.18 1.95 29.07
N GLY A 75 12.26 1.47 28.44
CA GLY A 75 13.53 1.25 29.14
C GLY A 75 13.37 0.19 30.25
N SER A 76 13.64 0.57 31.50
CA SER A 76 13.47 -0.27 32.69
C SER A 76 12.08 -0.14 33.34
N THR A 77 11.27 0.83 32.92
CA THR A 77 9.96 1.12 33.55
C THR A 77 8.87 0.32 32.85
N LYS A 78 8.13 -0.48 33.62
CA LYS A 78 6.93 -1.16 33.13
C LYS A 78 5.80 -0.15 32.98
N LEU A 79 5.23 -0.06 31.79
CA LEU A 79 4.13 0.84 31.46
C LEU A 79 2.78 0.17 31.65
N ASP A 80 2.62 -1.05 31.13
CA ASP A 80 1.33 -1.72 31.07
C ASP A 80 1.47 -3.24 30.92
N THR A 81 0.35 -3.97 31.10
CA THR A 81 0.23 -5.40 30.81
C THR A 81 -1.01 -5.66 29.95
N LEU A 82 -0.80 -6.13 28.71
CA LEU A 82 -1.90 -6.67 27.90
C LEU A 82 -2.15 -8.14 28.24
N VAL A 83 -3.41 -8.52 28.34
CA VAL A 83 -3.81 -9.87 28.74
C VAL A 83 -4.77 -10.45 27.70
N SER A 84 -4.31 -11.44 26.93
CA SER A 84 -5.13 -12.18 25.98
C SER A 84 -5.51 -13.53 26.60
N LYS A 85 -6.80 -13.71 26.89
CA LYS A 85 -7.38 -14.94 27.46
C LYS A 85 -8.37 -15.57 26.47
N GLY A 86 -8.32 -16.90 26.36
CA GLY A 86 -9.18 -17.67 25.47
C GLY A 86 -8.86 -17.36 24.01
N ALA A 87 -9.90 -17.10 23.21
CA ALA A 87 -9.77 -16.73 21.80
C ALA A 87 -9.78 -15.21 21.56
N ALA A 88 -9.81 -14.39 22.63
CA ALA A 88 -9.91 -12.94 22.50
C ALA A 88 -8.53 -12.28 22.43
N ALA A 89 -8.31 -11.45 21.40
CA ALA A 89 -7.14 -10.57 21.36
C ALA A 89 -7.30 -9.45 22.40
N SER A 90 -6.18 -9.03 22.99
CA SER A 90 -6.10 -7.84 23.83
C SER A 90 -5.59 -6.67 23.01
N TYR A 91 -6.14 -5.48 23.25
CA TYR A 91 -5.72 -4.24 22.60
C TYR A 91 -5.36 -3.19 23.64
N GLY A 92 -4.27 -2.45 23.37
CA GLY A 92 -3.80 -1.35 24.19
C GLY A 92 -3.39 -0.18 23.31
N GLN A 93 -3.64 1.03 23.79
CA GLN A 93 -3.29 2.26 23.08
C GLN A 93 -2.73 3.29 24.06
N ASN A 94 -1.62 3.93 23.69
CA ASN A 94 -1.04 5.03 24.47
C ASN A 94 -0.26 5.98 23.57
N ASN A 95 -0.52 7.30 23.63
CA ASN A 95 0.18 8.33 22.85
C ASN A 95 0.30 8.01 21.34
N GLY A 96 -0.76 7.46 20.75
CA GLY A 96 -0.80 7.05 19.34
C GLY A 96 -0.05 5.75 19.01
N LEU A 97 0.59 5.09 19.99
CA LEU A 97 1.01 3.70 19.86
C LEU A 97 -0.21 2.80 20.00
N HIS A 98 -0.36 1.86 19.06
CA HIS A 98 -1.31 0.78 19.11
C HIS A 98 -0.57 -0.54 19.31
N VAL A 99 -1.10 -1.39 20.18
CA VAL A 99 -0.57 -2.73 20.44
C VAL A 99 -1.73 -3.73 20.50
N VAL A 100 -1.63 -4.81 19.75
CA VAL A 100 -2.56 -5.94 19.79
C VAL A 100 -1.80 -7.19 20.18
N LEU A 101 -2.16 -7.80 21.31
CA LEU A 101 -1.71 -9.13 21.69
C LEU A 101 -2.75 -10.15 21.24
N ARG A 102 -2.40 -10.98 20.27
CA ARG A 102 -3.27 -12.04 19.76
C ARG A 102 -3.26 -13.26 20.68
N PRO A 103 -4.32 -14.11 20.63
CA PRO A 103 -4.41 -15.35 21.43
C PRO A 103 -3.32 -16.37 21.18
N ASN A 104 -2.55 -16.23 20.11
CA ASN A 104 -1.40 -17.08 19.78
C ASN A 104 -0.07 -16.51 20.31
N GLY A 105 -0.10 -15.41 21.08
CA GLY A 105 1.08 -14.71 21.59
C GLY A 105 1.75 -13.77 20.58
N THR A 106 1.20 -13.60 19.37
CA THR A 106 1.74 -12.63 18.40
C THR A 106 1.34 -11.20 18.79
N VAL A 107 2.33 -10.32 18.86
CA VAL A 107 2.12 -8.88 19.09
C VAL A 107 2.17 -8.13 17.76
N THR A 108 1.13 -7.36 17.45
CA THR A 108 1.11 -6.42 16.33
C THR A 108 1.16 -5.00 16.89
N THR A 109 1.98 -4.13 16.32
CA THR A 109 2.18 -2.77 16.83
C THR A 109 2.38 -1.76 15.70
N TRP A 110 1.80 -0.57 15.85
CA TRP A 110 1.93 0.54 14.90
C TRP A 110 1.72 1.87 15.61
N MET A 111 2.28 2.94 15.05
CA MET A 111 1.98 4.32 15.46
C MET A 111 0.85 4.89 14.61
N ASP A 112 0.10 5.84 15.16
CA ASP A 112 -0.76 6.73 14.40
C ASP A 112 0.04 7.37 13.26
N GLY A 113 -0.49 7.27 12.04
CA GLY A 113 0.21 7.70 10.82
C GLY A 113 1.09 6.62 10.17
N ALA A 114 1.63 5.63 10.89
CA ALA A 114 2.42 4.54 10.28
C ALA A 114 1.56 3.59 9.43
N GLN A 115 0.28 3.43 9.77
CA GLN A 115 -0.65 2.66 8.95
C GLN A 115 -0.88 3.30 7.56
N ARG A 116 -0.62 4.61 7.39
CA ARG A 116 -0.74 5.30 6.09
C ARG A 116 0.31 4.87 5.07
N GLU A 117 1.45 4.32 5.50
CA GLU A 117 2.52 3.82 4.63
C GLU A 117 2.15 2.48 3.96
N SER A 118 1.13 1.76 4.47
CA SER A 118 0.70 0.48 3.90
C SER A 118 -0.18 0.61 2.65
N ARG A 119 -0.64 1.82 2.31
CA ARG A 119 -1.31 2.07 1.03
C ARG A 119 -0.24 2.14 -0.06
N LYS A 120 0.25 0.96 -0.47
CA LYS A 120 1.18 0.80 -1.60
C LYS A 120 0.70 1.69 -2.74
N GLU A 121 1.60 2.58 -3.15
CA GLU A 121 1.38 3.42 -4.29
C GLU A 121 1.03 2.55 -5.49
N SER A 122 -0.16 2.73 -6.04
CA SER A 122 -0.60 2.01 -7.24
C SER A 122 -0.23 2.87 -8.43
N ALA A 123 0.68 2.38 -9.27
CA ALA A 123 1.16 3.07 -10.47
C ALA A 123 0.74 2.30 -11.71
N VAL A 124 -0.07 2.93 -12.57
CA VAL A 124 -0.53 2.35 -13.84
C VAL A 124 0.10 3.08 -15.01
N TRP A 125 0.68 2.31 -15.93
CA TRP A 125 1.28 2.84 -17.15
C TRP A 125 0.23 2.93 -18.25
N LEU A 126 0.15 4.10 -18.87
CA LEU A 126 -0.78 4.38 -19.95
C LEU A 126 -0.06 5.07 -21.11
N THR A 127 -0.13 4.47 -22.29
CA THR A 127 0.29 5.12 -23.53
C THR A 127 -0.83 6.01 -24.05
N LEU A 128 -0.52 7.28 -24.24
CA LEU A 128 -1.46 8.32 -24.65
C LEU A 128 -1.60 8.38 -26.19
N PRO A 129 -2.66 9.03 -26.70
CA PRO A 129 -2.91 9.11 -28.15
C PRO A 129 -1.81 9.82 -28.94
N ASP A 130 -1.05 10.69 -28.29
CA ASP A 130 0.08 11.42 -28.84
C ASP A 130 1.42 10.66 -28.74
N GLY A 131 1.38 9.41 -28.26
CA GLY A 131 2.55 8.55 -28.05
C GLY A 131 3.33 8.83 -26.76
N ARG A 132 2.88 9.74 -25.90
CA ARG A 132 3.48 9.96 -24.57
C ARG A 132 3.08 8.88 -23.59
N ILE A 133 3.78 8.84 -22.46
CA ILE A 133 3.52 7.91 -21.37
C ILE A 133 3.02 8.70 -20.18
N ALA A 134 1.84 8.34 -19.68
CA ALA A 134 1.33 8.75 -18.39
C ALA A 134 1.48 7.60 -17.39
N VAL A 135 2.04 7.90 -16.23
CA VAL A 135 1.98 7.01 -15.07
C VAL A 135 0.93 7.58 -14.11
N LEU A 136 -0.18 6.87 -13.95
CA LEU A 136 -1.27 7.25 -13.07
C LEU A 136 -0.99 6.69 -11.69
N VAL A 137 -0.85 7.57 -10.71
CA VAL A 137 -0.36 7.21 -9.39
C VAL A 137 -1.43 7.49 -8.33
N ASP A 138 -1.83 6.46 -7.59
CA ASP A 138 -2.68 6.57 -6.40
C ASP A 138 -1.86 6.23 -5.15
N GLY A 139 -1.51 7.27 -4.38
CA GLY A 139 -0.62 7.15 -3.23
C GLY A 139 -1.08 7.97 -2.01
N PRO A 140 -0.28 7.98 -0.93
CA PRO A 140 -0.57 8.71 0.30
C PRO A 140 -0.64 10.23 0.09
N HIS A 141 0.06 10.75 -0.92
CA HIS A 141 0.04 12.17 -1.31
C HIS A 141 -1.12 12.54 -2.26
N GLY A 142 -2.07 11.63 -2.45
CA GLY A 142 -3.19 11.80 -3.36
C GLY A 142 -2.92 11.28 -4.76
N LYS A 143 -3.89 11.50 -5.64
CA LYS A 143 -3.85 11.06 -7.03
C LYS A 143 -3.09 12.06 -7.89
N ARG A 144 -2.10 11.57 -8.64
CA ARG A 144 -1.30 12.37 -9.56
C ARG A 144 -0.97 11.60 -10.82
N VAL A 145 -0.59 12.31 -11.87
CA VAL A 145 -0.13 11.76 -13.14
C VAL A 145 1.25 12.29 -13.43
N GLU A 146 2.18 11.38 -13.68
CA GLU A 146 3.53 11.69 -14.12
C GLU A 146 3.59 11.50 -15.63
N LEU A 147 3.73 12.62 -16.35
CA LEU A 147 3.77 12.64 -17.80
C LEU A 147 5.23 12.60 -18.27
N SER A 148 5.52 11.72 -19.20
CA SER A 148 6.85 11.57 -19.80
C SER A 148 6.78 11.35 -21.31
N THR A 149 7.89 11.67 -21.98
CA THR A 149 8.11 11.25 -23.36
C THR A 149 8.24 9.73 -23.44
N PRO A 150 8.00 9.10 -24.59
CA PRO A 150 8.21 7.66 -24.77
C PRO A 150 9.68 7.22 -24.55
N LYS A 151 10.64 8.16 -24.52
CA LYS A 151 12.05 7.91 -24.16
C LYS A 151 12.33 8.02 -22.64
N GLY A 152 11.30 8.25 -21.82
CA GLY A 152 11.40 8.34 -20.37
C GLY A 152 11.76 9.73 -19.82
N ARG A 153 11.91 10.77 -20.66
CA ARG A 153 12.10 12.15 -20.17
C ARG A 153 10.81 12.66 -19.52
N ALA A 154 10.85 13.00 -18.25
CA ALA A 154 9.74 13.63 -17.54
C ALA A 154 9.38 14.99 -18.18
N LEU A 155 8.09 15.25 -18.31
CA LEU A 155 7.54 16.48 -18.87
C LEU A 155 6.82 17.31 -17.81
N ALA A 156 5.93 16.67 -17.04
CA ALA A 156 5.13 17.34 -16.03
C ALA A 156 4.59 16.36 -15.00
N THR A 157 4.30 16.88 -13.81
CA THR A 157 3.48 16.21 -12.80
C THR A 157 2.17 16.98 -12.69
N ILE A 158 1.06 16.24 -12.80
CA ILE A 158 -0.30 16.78 -12.73
C ILE A 158 -0.91 16.21 -11.46
N ASP A 159 -1.37 17.07 -10.56
CA ASP A 159 -2.01 16.68 -9.30
C ASP A 159 -3.22 17.57 -9.06
N LEU A 160 -3.97 17.37 -7.98
CA LEU A 160 -5.16 18.19 -7.69
C LEU A 160 -4.84 19.67 -7.40
N ARG A 161 -3.58 20.02 -7.08
CA ARG A 161 -3.14 21.42 -6.89
C ARG A 161 -2.74 22.06 -8.22
N ARG A 162 -2.25 21.25 -9.17
CA ARG A 162 -1.91 21.62 -10.55
C ARG A 162 -2.68 20.71 -11.50
N PRO A 163 -4.01 20.93 -11.62
CA PRO A 163 -4.91 19.96 -12.23
C PRO A 163 -4.80 19.92 -13.76
N SER A 164 -4.02 20.79 -14.40
CA SER A 164 -3.88 20.77 -15.84
C SER A 164 -2.52 21.27 -16.30
N VAL A 165 -2.03 20.69 -17.40
CA VAL A 165 -0.84 21.16 -18.12
C VAL A 165 -1.11 21.15 -19.61
N HIS A 166 -0.59 22.15 -20.31
CA HIS A 166 -0.62 22.24 -21.76
C HIS A 166 0.79 22.00 -22.32
N HIS A 167 0.94 21.11 -23.29
CA HIS A 167 2.24 20.83 -23.89
C HIS A 167 2.13 20.33 -25.33
N ASP A 168 2.75 21.03 -26.27
CA ASP A 168 2.73 20.79 -27.73
C ASP A 168 1.32 20.67 -28.33
N GLY A 169 0.39 21.53 -27.92
CA GLY A 169 -0.98 21.53 -28.46
C GLY A 169 -1.89 20.46 -27.86
N TRP A 170 -1.43 19.74 -26.85
CA TRP A 170 -2.25 18.81 -26.06
C TRP A 170 -2.46 19.37 -24.66
N THR A 171 -3.66 19.16 -24.12
CA THR A 171 -3.97 19.50 -22.73
C THR A 171 -4.24 18.23 -21.95
N TYR A 172 -3.56 18.07 -20.83
CA TYR A 172 -3.73 16.95 -19.92
C TYR A 172 -4.22 17.49 -18.60
N GLY A 173 -5.17 16.82 -17.97
CA GLY A 173 -5.68 17.28 -16.69
C GLY A 173 -6.31 16.21 -15.82
N LEU A 174 -6.47 16.55 -14.56
CA LEU A 174 -7.18 15.79 -13.56
C LEU A 174 -8.48 16.50 -13.23
N VAL A 175 -9.58 15.75 -13.33
CA VAL A 175 -10.91 16.23 -12.97
C VAL A 175 -11.38 15.42 -11.77
N GLN A 176 -11.76 16.11 -10.71
CA GLN A 176 -12.37 15.50 -9.53
C GLN A 176 -13.89 15.54 -9.67
N ASP A 177 -14.49 14.36 -9.71
CA ASP A 177 -15.93 14.11 -9.80
C ASP A 177 -16.38 13.42 -8.50
N GLY A 178 -16.72 14.24 -7.50
CA GLY A 178 -16.99 13.80 -6.14
C GLY A 178 -15.77 13.10 -5.52
N LYS A 179 -15.89 11.78 -5.27
CA LYS A 179 -14.80 10.94 -4.73
C LYS A 179 -13.90 10.33 -5.81
N ARG A 180 -14.28 10.43 -7.09
CA ARG A 180 -13.52 9.85 -8.20
C ARG A 180 -12.63 10.94 -8.80
N VAL A 181 -11.41 10.57 -9.17
CA VAL A 181 -10.54 11.43 -9.98
C VAL A 181 -10.37 10.75 -11.32
N LYS A 182 -10.54 11.53 -12.38
CA LYS A 182 -10.43 11.09 -13.77
C LYS A 182 -9.26 11.83 -14.42
N PHE A 183 -8.57 11.16 -15.33
CA PHE A 183 -7.51 11.75 -16.13
C PHE A 183 -8.03 12.06 -17.52
N VAL A 184 -7.95 13.33 -17.93
CA VAL A 184 -8.49 13.84 -19.19
C VAL A 184 -7.34 14.24 -20.11
N VAL A 185 -7.42 13.83 -21.37
CA VAL A 185 -6.46 14.14 -22.43
C VAL A 185 -7.23 14.79 -23.56
N ILE A 186 -6.86 15.99 -23.94
CA ILE A 186 -7.52 16.79 -24.97
C ILE A 186 -6.54 17.07 -26.09
N ASP A 187 -6.93 16.68 -27.30
CA ASP A 187 -6.22 17.00 -28.53
C ASP A 187 -6.59 18.40 -29.01
N GLY A 188 -5.77 19.39 -28.66
CA GLY A 188 -5.95 20.76 -29.13
C GLY A 188 -5.53 20.96 -30.60
N LYS A 189 -4.79 20.01 -31.20
CA LYS A 189 -4.36 20.06 -32.61
C LYS A 189 -5.36 19.39 -33.55
N GLY A 190 -5.96 18.28 -33.14
CA GLY A 190 -6.90 17.47 -33.91
C GLY A 190 -8.37 17.82 -33.69
N GLY A 191 -8.67 19.09 -33.37
CA GLY A 191 -10.04 19.60 -33.33
C GLY A 191 -10.80 19.36 -32.03
N GLY A 192 -10.12 19.10 -30.90
CA GLY A 192 -10.74 19.07 -29.57
C GLY A 192 -11.23 17.70 -29.09
N LYS A 193 -10.80 16.61 -29.74
CA LYS A 193 -11.11 15.25 -29.27
C LYS A 193 -10.58 15.07 -27.85
N SER A 194 -11.42 14.55 -26.97
CA SER A 194 -11.08 14.37 -25.56
C SER A 194 -11.25 12.91 -25.16
N ARG A 195 -10.31 12.39 -24.39
CA ARG A 195 -10.35 11.03 -23.83
C ARG A 195 -10.21 11.12 -22.32
N VAL A 196 -11.05 10.36 -21.62
CA VAL A 196 -11.12 10.36 -20.16
C VAL A 196 -10.83 8.95 -19.66
N TYR A 197 -9.84 8.83 -18.80
CA TYR A 197 -9.36 7.58 -18.22
C TYR A 197 -9.64 7.54 -16.71
N ASP A 198 -9.90 6.35 -16.18
CA ASP A 198 -9.84 6.11 -14.74
C ASP A 198 -8.38 5.96 -14.28
N PHE A 199 -8.16 5.93 -12.97
CA PHE A 199 -6.82 5.71 -12.40
C PHE A 199 -6.32 4.26 -12.51
N ASN A 200 -7.12 3.35 -13.09
CA ASN A 200 -6.69 2.01 -13.48
C ASN A 200 -6.21 1.98 -14.94
N GLY A 201 -6.14 3.14 -15.62
CA GLY A 201 -5.73 3.26 -17.02
C GLY A 201 -6.81 2.88 -18.03
N ARG A 202 -8.04 2.62 -17.58
CA ARG A 202 -9.15 2.26 -18.47
C ARG A 202 -9.77 3.52 -19.05
N LEU A 203 -9.93 3.57 -20.37
CA LEU A 203 -10.71 4.60 -21.05
C LEU A 203 -12.19 4.46 -20.62
N ILE A 204 -12.74 5.53 -20.05
CA ILE A 204 -14.13 5.61 -19.58
C ILE A 204 -14.98 6.35 -20.61
N GLU A 205 -14.48 7.46 -21.16
CA GLU A 205 -15.24 8.33 -22.05
C GLU A 205 -14.34 8.82 -23.20
N GLU A 206 -14.89 8.91 -24.40
CA GLU A 206 -14.28 9.55 -25.55
C GLU A 206 -15.28 10.53 -26.15
N TYR A 207 -14.85 11.78 -26.31
CA TYR A 207 -15.63 12.86 -26.86
C TYR A 207 -15.01 13.33 -28.17
N THR A 208 -15.80 13.38 -29.22
CA THR A 208 -15.44 14.03 -30.48
C THR A 208 -16.39 15.21 -30.66
N PRO A 209 -15.89 16.46 -30.68
CA PRO A 209 -16.75 17.60 -30.91
C PRO A 209 -17.40 17.48 -32.29
N ARG A 210 -18.72 17.73 -32.35
CA ARG A 210 -19.39 17.94 -33.63
C ARG A 210 -19.03 19.33 -34.12
N LEU A 211 -18.43 19.41 -35.30
CA LEU A 211 -18.35 20.65 -36.05
C LEU A 211 -19.79 21.06 -36.39
N VAL A 212 -20.37 21.96 -35.59
CA VAL A 212 -21.53 22.71 -36.03
C VAL A 212 -20.99 23.64 -37.11
N ALA A 213 -21.25 23.30 -38.37
CA ALA A 213 -20.94 24.18 -39.48
C ALA A 213 -21.65 25.51 -39.22
N SER A 214 -20.89 26.52 -38.82
CA SER A 214 -21.37 27.90 -38.76
C SER A 214 -21.74 28.28 -40.19
N ARG A 215 -23.04 28.22 -40.50
CA ARG A 215 -23.58 28.75 -41.75
C ARG A 215 -23.24 30.24 -41.77
N GLY A 216 -22.37 30.62 -42.69
CA GLY A 216 -21.81 31.97 -42.76
C GLY A 216 -22.88 33.06 -42.82
N GLY A 217 -22.79 34.01 -41.90
CA GLY A 217 -23.27 35.38 -42.04
C GLY A 217 -22.07 36.31 -41.89
N PRO A 218 -21.97 37.41 -42.66
CA PRO A 218 -20.74 38.18 -42.75
C PRO A 218 -20.43 38.91 -41.43
N ALA A 219 -19.13 39.15 -41.26
CA ALA A 219 -18.49 39.76 -40.12
C ALA A 219 -19.24 40.97 -39.52
N ALA A 220 -19.43 40.92 -38.20
CA ALA A 220 -19.37 42.10 -37.36
C ALA A 220 -18.24 41.87 -36.36
N ALA A 221 -17.19 42.68 -36.48
CA ALA A 221 -16.21 42.84 -35.44
C ALA A 221 -16.93 43.40 -34.21
N ASP A 222 -16.94 42.66 -33.11
CA ASP A 222 -16.96 43.30 -31.80
C ASP A 222 -16.33 42.40 -30.74
N ALA A 223 -15.56 43.03 -29.87
CA ALA A 223 -14.79 42.42 -28.82
C ALA A 223 -15.70 41.99 -27.66
N ALA A 224 -15.67 40.72 -27.25
CA ALA A 224 -16.02 40.33 -25.88
C ALA A 224 -15.65 38.87 -25.58
N HIS A 225 -15.01 38.70 -24.43
CA HIS A 225 -14.78 37.47 -23.68
C HIS A 225 -15.87 36.39 -23.86
N PRO A 226 -15.53 35.12 -24.12
CA PRO A 226 -16.47 34.03 -23.85
C PRO A 226 -16.27 33.54 -22.42
N GLY A 227 -17.11 34.08 -21.53
CA GLY A 227 -17.44 33.44 -20.26
C GLY A 227 -18.15 32.11 -20.53
N PHE A 228 -17.76 31.08 -19.77
CA PHE A 228 -18.44 29.79 -19.75
C PHE A 228 -19.85 29.95 -19.18
N THR A 229 -20.88 29.96 -20.03
CA THR A 229 -22.26 29.74 -19.59
C THR A 229 -22.53 28.25 -19.62
N ALA A 230 -22.63 27.65 -18.43
CA ALA A 230 -23.11 26.30 -18.24
C ALA A 230 -24.63 26.27 -18.50
N LEU A 231 -25.04 25.64 -19.60
CA LEU A 231 -26.44 25.28 -19.83
C LEU A 231 -26.71 23.91 -19.18
N ARG A 232 -27.42 23.98 -18.06
CA ARG A 232 -27.97 22.87 -17.28
C ARG A 232 -29.14 22.26 -18.07
N GLY A 233 -29.01 21.02 -18.55
CA GLY A 233 -30.12 20.26 -19.10
C GLY A 233 -30.86 19.50 -18.00
N GLN A 234 -32.08 19.93 -17.69
CA GLN A 234 -33.12 19.06 -17.13
C GLN A 234 -33.97 18.53 -18.30
N GLY A 235 -34.35 17.26 -18.22
CA GLY A 235 -35.21 16.54 -19.16
C GLY A 235 -35.11 15.06 -18.92
#